data_AF-A0AAU2JVN1-F1
#
_entry.id   AF-A0AAU2JVN1-F1
#
_cell.length_a   1.000
_cell.length_b   1.000
_cell.length_c   1.000
_cell.angle_alpha   90.00
_cell.angle_beta   90.00
_cell.angle_gamma   90.00
#
_symmetry.space_group_name_H-M   'P 1'
#
loop_
_entity.id
_entity.type
_entity.pdbx_description
1 polymer ?
#
loop_
_entity_poly.entity_id
_entity_poly.type
_entity_poly.pdbx_seq_one_letter_code
_entity_poly.pdbx_strand_id
1 'polypeptide(L)'
;MRFLFVHGTGVRRERHDTLFGLVRERLTARFPGAAVDSCYWGDRFGATLGAGGRSVPGLRPRPDAAGDPADPTESTDPVDAETAEWALLLADPLCELRVLAEAGWDGEGRDGHGDDDGFAMPGVRAAGARVLDLLAGLPAHPDDGDELAALLHGTGLAAGFPAALESTARSAEAARAGERATEDPQARELATALARAVTAAALASAGAEADCTGAERDRLVELLTTRLGGDARVPGARAAAVLGRLAMRVTTQPLLNAWRGSLTVGATPALGDILRYQARGHDLRDFLHARITADPGPTVLIGHSLGGIALVDLLALAAARGEPVPGAGLLVTVGSQAPFLYELGALTALEPGAKLPHGFPRWLNVYDRQDVLSYLAGPVFPGDERVTDHEVGSRQPFPACHSAYWKQDSLYERIEQAVAEAEIG
;
A
#
# COMPACT_ATOMS: atom_id res chain seq x y z
N MET A 1 38.62 -11.85 18.82
CA MET A 1 37.50 -11.79 17.85
C MET A 1 37.10 -10.37 17.39
N ARG A 2 36.33 -10.29 16.29
CA ARG A 2 35.78 -9.07 15.68
C ARG A 2 34.29 -9.23 15.35
N PHE A 3 33.53 -8.14 15.39
CA PHE A 3 32.17 -8.03 14.87
C PHE A 3 32.14 -7.12 13.64
N LEU A 4 31.49 -7.56 12.57
CA LEU A 4 31.23 -6.72 11.41
C LEU A 4 29.72 -6.58 11.20
N PHE A 5 29.21 -5.37 11.42
CA PHE A 5 27.81 -5.03 11.23
C PHE A 5 27.53 -4.57 9.79
N VAL A 6 26.52 -5.14 9.15
CA VAL A 6 26.04 -4.79 7.82
C VAL A 6 24.55 -4.47 7.89
N HIS A 7 24.22 -3.19 7.71
CA HIS A 7 22.83 -2.72 7.73
C HIS A 7 22.07 -3.09 6.44
N GLY A 8 20.74 -3.13 6.50
CA GLY A 8 19.90 -3.61 5.40
C GLY A 8 19.31 -2.58 4.45
N THR A 9 19.72 -1.33 4.55
CA THR A 9 19.30 -0.30 3.59
C THR A 9 20.43 0.69 3.41
N GLY A 10 20.47 1.31 2.24
CA GLY A 10 21.26 2.49 1.94
C GLY A 10 20.71 3.74 2.62
N VAL A 11 20.34 3.62 3.90
CA VAL A 11 19.97 4.76 4.73
C VAL A 11 21.05 5.82 4.66
N ARG A 12 20.61 7.07 4.81
CA ARG A 12 21.54 8.19 4.96
C ARG A 12 22.54 7.88 6.07
N ARG A 13 23.81 8.19 5.80
CA ARG A 13 24.95 7.92 6.69
C ARG A 13 24.68 8.26 8.16
N GLU A 14 24.07 9.40 8.44
CA GLU A 14 23.73 9.83 9.81
C GLU A 14 22.86 8.82 10.59
N ARG A 15 21.83 8.24 9.96
CA ARG A 15 20.97 7.23 10.60
C ARG A 15 21.72 5.92 10.83
N HIS A 16 22.53 5.52 9.86
CA HIS A 16 23.40 4.36 10.01
C HIS A 16 24.35 4.54 11.19
N ASP A 17 25.04 5.68 11.27
CA ASP A 17 26.07 5.93 12.28
C ASP A 17 25.45 6.01 13.68
N THR A 18 24.24 6.57 13.81
CA THR A 18 23.48 6.58 15.06
C THR A 18 23.16 5.15 15.53
N LEU A 19 22.61 4.32 14.64
CA LEU A 19 22.28 2.93 14.96
C LEU A 19 23.54 2.13 15.28
N PHE A 20 24.57 2.25 14.45
CA PHE A 20 25.84 1.55 14.67
C PHE A 20 26.49 1.95 15.99
N GLY A 21 26.39 3.22 16.41
CA GLY A 21 26.83 3.68 17.72
C GLY A 21 26.23 2.86 18.86
N LEU A 22 24.90 2.63 18.83
CA LEU A 22 24.18 1.80 19.79
C LEU A 22 24.63 0.33 19.74
N VAL A 23 24.75 -0.24 18.53
CA VAL A 23 25.19 -1.63 18.35
C VAL A 23 26.59 -1.83 18.91
N ARG A 24 27.51 -0.91 18.61
CA ARG A 24 28.88 -0.91 19.10
C ARG A 24 28.92 -0.81 20.62
N GLU A 25 28.19 0.13 21.21
CA GLU A 25 28.12 0.28 22.67
C GLU A 25 27.70 -1.02 23.35
N ARG A 26 26.60 -1.63 22.90
CA ARG A 26 26.03 -2.85 23.49
C ARG A 26 26.92 -4.08 23.32
N LEU A 27 27.61 -4.20 22.18
CA LEU A 27 28.57 -5.28 21.94
C LEU A 27 29.85 -5.08 22.75
N THR A 28 30.45 -3.88 22.77
CA THR A 28 31.67 -3.63 23.54
C THR A 28 31.44 -3.77 25.05
N ALA A 29 30.24 -3.46 25.55
CA ALA A 29 29.88 -3.70 26.95
C ALA A 29 29.94 -5.18 27.35
N ARG A 30 29.61 -6.11 26.43
CA ARG A 30 29.66 -7.56 26.64
C ARG A 30 31.01 -8.17 26.24
N PHE A 31 31.70 -7.55 25.27
CA PHE A 31 32.97 -8.01 24.73
C PHE A 31 34.03 -6.90 24.75
N PRO A 32 34.63 -6.58 25.92
CA PRO A 32 35.52 -5.43 26.08
C PRO A 32 36.78 -5.43 25.21
N GLY A 33 37.20 -6.60 24.70
CA GLY A 33 38.37 -6.76 23.84
C GLY A 33 38.06 -6.94 22.35
N ALA A 34 36.78 -6.92 21.96
CA ALA A 34 36.38 -7.16 20.57
C ALA A 34 36.45 -5.89 19.72
N ALA A 35 36.98 -6.00 18.51
CA ALA A 35 36.82 -4.97 17.49
C ALA A 35 35.38 -5.00 16.97
N VAL A 36 34.70 -3.85 16.90
CA VAL A 36 33.32 -3.76 16.39
C VAL A 36 33.28 -2.70 15.29
N ASP A 37 33.14 -3.17 14.05
CA ASP A 37 33.12 -2.35 12.84
C ASP A 37 31.76 -2.40 12.15
N SER A 38 31.50 -1.43 11.28
CA SER A 38 30.38 -1.47 10.33
C SER A 38 30.85 -1.39 8.89
N CYS A 39 30.06 -1.96 8.00
CA CYS A 39 30.23 -1.87 6.56
C CYS A 39 29.12 -1.00 5.95
N TYR A 40 29.34 0.31 5.94
CA TYR A 40 28.42 1.23 5.29
C TYR A 40 28.54 1.15 3.76
N TRP A 41 27.47 0.70 3.10
CA TRP A 41 27.44 0.47 1.66
C TRP A 41 26.46 1.39 0.90
N GLY A 42 25.59 2.10 1.64
CA GLY A 42 24.42 2.81 1.10
C GLY A 42 24.72 3.82 -0.01
N ASP A 43 25.68 4.72 0.20
CA ASP A 43 26.04 5.75 -0.78
C ASP A 43 26.51 5.15 -2.12
N ARG A 44 27.17 3.98 -2.09
CA ARG A 44 27.83 3.39 -3.27
C ARG A 44 26.92 2.40 -4.00
N PHE A 45 26.18 1.58 -3.27
CA PHE A 45 25.42 0.47 -3.85
C PHE A 45 23.91 0.60 -3.69
N GLY A 46 23.44 1.56 -2.88
CA GLY A 46 22.02 1.84 -2.70
C GLY A 46 21.32 2.33 -3.95
N ALA A 47 20.01 2.12 -3.99
CA ALA A 47 19.16 2.57 -5.07
C ALA A 47 18.97 4.09 -5.03
N THR A 48 19.08 4.70 -6.21
CA THR A 48 18.82 6.12 -6.43
C THR A 48 17.97 6.30 -7.69
N LEU A 49 17.23 7.40 -7.76
CA LEU A 49 16.49 7.77 -8.97
C LEU A 49 17.49 8.31 -10.01
N GLY A 50 18.07 7.43 -10.82
CA GLY A 50 19.09 7.79 -11.83
C GLY A 50 18.63 8.83 -12.87
N ALA A 51 17.32 8.91 -13.14
CA ALA A 51 16.73 9.92 -14.01
C ALA A 51 16.05 11.07 -13.25
N GLY A 52 16.33 11.26 -11.95
CA GLY A 52 15.78 12.34 -11.15
C GLY A 52 14.25 12.30 -11.01
N GLY A 53 13.65 11.11 -11.09
CA GLY A 53 12.21 10.94 -10.96
C GLY A 53 11.39 11.24 -12.23
N ARG A 54 12.03 11.48 -13.39
CA ARG A 54 11.34 11.73 -14.68
C ARG A 54 10.34 10.65 -15.10
N SER A 55 10.47 9.42 -14.58
CA SER A 55 9.53 8.33 -14.83
C SER A 55 8.25 8.42 -14.00
N VAL A 56 8.16 9.36 -13.04
CA VAL A 56 7.03 9.50 -12.12
C VAL A 56 6.12 10.63 -12.63
N PRO A 57 4.87 10.32 -13.06
CA PRO A 57 3.92 11.33 -13.50
C PRO A 57 3.70 12.41 -12.43
N GLY A 58 3.70 13.68 -12.84
CA GLY A 58 3.48 14.83 -11.95
C GLY A 58 4.69 15.19 -11.05
N LEU A 59 5.73 14.36 -10.98
CA LEU A 59 6.95 14.70 -10.25
C LEU A 59 7.83 15.61 -11.12
N ARG A 60 7.69 16.93 -10.92
CA ARG A 60 8.62 17.89 -11.51
C ARG A 60 9.98 17.71 -10.83
N PRO A 61 11.10 17.66 -11.58
CA PRO A 61 12.42 17.75 -10.97
C PRO A 61 12.46 19.01 -10.11
N ARG A 62 12.92 18.89 -8.86
CA ARG A 62 13.09 20.06 -8.00
C ARG A 62 14.03 21.01 -8.74
N PRO A 63 13.59 22.22 -9.15
CA PRO A 63 14.52 23.18 -9.71
C PRO A 63 15.54 23.49 -8.61
N ASP A 64 16.79 23.64 -9.01
CA ASP A 64 17.82 24.26 -8.18
C ASP A 64 17.23 25.54 -7.58
N ALA A 65 17.43 25.75 -6.28
CA ALA A 65 16.71 26.72 -5.46
C ALA A 65 16.74 28.16 -6.02
N ALA A 66 15.79 28.50 -6.91
CA ALA A 66 15.52 29.86 -7.41
C ALA A 66 14.21 29.94 -8.24
N GLY A 67 13.19 29.14 -7.95
CA GLY A 67 11.90 29.19 -8.65
C GLY A 67 10.75 29.49 -7.70
N ASP A 68 9.99 30.55 -8.01
CA ASP A 68 8.79 30.96 -7.27
C ASP A 68 7.80 29.81 -7.08
N PRO A 69 7.03 29.80 -5.97
CA PRO A 69 5.99 28.81 -5.77
C PRO A 69 4.94 28.92 -6.88
N ALA A 70 4.66 27.81 -7.53
CA ALA A 70 3.63 27.73 -8.56
C ALA A 70 2.26 28.10 -7.97
N ASP A 71 1.53 28.94 -8.70
CA ASP A 71 0.20 29.43 -8.39
C ASP A 71 -0.78 28.24 -8.26
N PRO A 72 -1.58 28.10 -7.18
CA PRO A 72 -2.48 26.96 -6.97
C PRO A 72 -3.68 26.92 -7.93
N THR A 73 -3.77 27.86 -8.87
CA THR A 73 -4.93 28.05 -9.76
C THR A 73 -4.73 27.49 -11.16
N GLU A 74 -3.83 26.51 -11.36
CA GLU A 74 -3.85 25.71 -12.60
C GLU A 74 -5.23 25.06 -12.71
N SER A 75 -5.99 25.53 -13.71
CA SER A 75 -7.35 25.12 -14.02
C SER A 75 -7.46 23.61 -14.03
N THR A 76 -8.26 23.07 -13.11
CA THR A 76 -8.53 21.64 -12.99
C THR A 76 -9.16 21.16 -14.30
N ASP A 77 -8.54 20.18 -14.95
CA ASP A 77 -9.08 19.55 -16.15
C ASP A 77 -10.48 19.01 -15.82
N PRO A 78 -11.51 19.22 -16.66
CA PRO A 78 -12.84 18.63 -16.46
C PRO A 78 -12.81 17.13 -16.10
N VAL A 79 -11.84 16.38 -16.65
CA VAL A 79 -11.63 14.95 -16.37
C VAL A 79 -11.18 14.70 -14.92
N ASP A 80 -10.38 15.59 -14.35
CA ASP A 80 -9.90 15.50 -12.96
C ASP A 80 -11.04 15.80 -11.95
N ALA A 81 -11.96 16.72 -12.29
CA ALA A 81 -13.11 17.04 -11.45
C ALA A 81 -14.08 15.84 -11.35
N GLU A 82 -14.42 15.22 -12.49
CA GLU A 82 -15.28 14.04 -12.53
C GLU A 82 -14.66 12.85 -11.78
N THR A 83 -13.34 12.64 -11.92
CA THR A 83 -12.61 11.60 -11.19
C THR A 83 -12.69 11.81 -9.68
N ALA A 84 -12.59 13.07 -9.23
CA ALA A 84 -12.69 13.41 -7.81
C ALA A 84 -14.13 13.21 -7.26
N GLU A 85 -15.16 13.50 -8.04
CA GLU A 85 -16.56 13.24 -7.67
C GLU A 85 -16.82 11.74 -7.47
N TRP A 86 -16.34 10.90 -8.38
CA TRP A 86 -16.47 9.45 -8.23
C TRP A 86 -15.66 8.89 -7.06
N ALA A 87 -14.51 9.48 -6.74
CA ALA A 87 -13.77 9.11 -5.54
C ALA A 87 -14.59 9.37 -4.25
N LEU A 88 -15.38 10.45 -4.20
CA LEU A 88 -16.30 10.71 -3.09
C LEU A 88 -17.45 9.68 -3.06
N LEU A 89 -18.05 9.38 -4.22
CA LEU A 89 -19.11 8.37 -4.31
C LEU A 89 -18.65 6.98 -3.91
N LEU A 90 -17.41 6.57 -4.24
CA LEU A 90 -16.88 5.28 -3.83
C LEU A 90 -16.61 5.22 -2.32
N ALA A 91 -16.25 6.34 -1.69
CA ALA A 91 -16.11 6.44 -0.25
C ALA A 91 -17.47 6.48 0.48
N ASP A 92 -18.47 7.11 -0.14
CA ASP A 92 -19.80 7.32 0.42
C ASP A 92 -20.88 7.32 -0.69
N PRO A 93 -21.40 6.14 -1.06
CA PRO A 93 -22.34 6.00 -2.18
C PRO A 93 -23.65 6.78 -2.04
N LEU A 94 -24.04 7.18 -0.83
CA LEU A 94 -25.30 7.88 -0.57
C LEU A 94 -25.14 9.40 -0.49
N CYS A 95 -23.94 9.95 -0.69
CA CYS A 95 -23.69 11.38 -0.48
C CYS A 95 -24.55 12.31 -1.36
N GLU A 96 -24.77 11.96 -2.64
CA GLU A 96 -25.66 12.71 -3.54
C GLU A 96 -27.12 12.69 -3.04
N LEU A 97 -27.59 11.54 -2.53
CA LEU A 97 -28.94 11.41 -1.97
C LEU A 97 -29.11 12.26 -0.71
N ARG A 98 -28.08 12.41 0.13
CA ARG A 98 -28.11 13.35 1.28
C ARG A 98 -28.24 14.78 0.82
N VAL A 99 -27.51 15.18 -0.23
CA VAL A 99 -27.63 16.53 -0.77
C VAL A 99 -29.06 16.78 -1.24
N LEU A 100 -29.66 15.87 -2.00
CA LEU A 100 -31.05 16.00 -2.44
C LEU A 100 -32.05 15.99 -1.26
N ALA A 101 -31.81 15.13 -0.28
CA ALA A 101 -32.64 15.00 0.92
C ALA A 101 -32.55 16.22 1.86
N GLU A 102 -31.47 17.00 1.85
CA GLU A 102 -31.28 18.15 2.75
C GLU A 102 -31.46 19.50 2.02
N ALA A 103 -30.95 19.65 0.80
CA ALA A 103 -31.03 20.90 0.03
C ALA A 103 -32.29 21.01 -0.85
N GLY A 104 -32.90 19.89 -1.23
CA GLY A 104 -34.09 19.88 -2.11
C GLY A 104 -33.85 20.52 -3.49
N TRP A 105 -34.94 20.98 -4.12
CA TRP A 105 -34.95 21.52 -5.50
C TRP A 105 -35.36 23.00 -5.60
N ASP A 106 -35.21 23.78 -4.54
CA ASP A 106 -35.69 25.17 -4.51
C ASP A 106 -35.10 26.03 -5.66
N GLY A 107 -35.99 26.72 -6.38
CA GLY A 107 -35.64 27.58 -7.50
C GLY A 107 -35.25 28.99 -7.05
N GLU A 108 -34.21 29.54 -7.66
CA GLU A 108 -34.12 30.98 -7.88
C GLU A 108 -35.41 31.41 -8.59
N GLY A 109 -36.27 32.18 -7.91
CA GLY A 109 -37.54 32.65 -8.48
C GLY A 109 -38.75 32.74 -7.53
N ARG A 110 -38.59 32.60 -6.21
CA ARG A 110 -39.65 33.02 -5.26
C ARG A 110 -39.52 34.52 -4.97
N ASP A 111 -39.92 35.33 -5.95
CA ASP A 111 -40.45 36.65 -5.65
C ASP A 111 -41.82 36.50 -4.98
N GLY A 112 -42.11 37.41 -4.06
CA GLY A 112 -43.12 37.24 -3.02
C GLY A 112 -44.57 37.14 -3.51
N HIS A 113 -45.37 36.55 -2.61
CA HIS A 113 -46.82 36.44 -2.58
C HIS A 113 -47.47 35.48 -3.59
N GLY A 114 -47.98 34.36 -3.06
CA GLY A 114 -48.93 33.48 -3.74
C GLY A 114 -49.20 32.23 -2.93
N ASP A 115 -50.31 32.27 -2.20
CA ASP A 115 -51.05 31.24 -1.47
C ASP A 115 -50.50 29.81 -1.27
N ASP A 116 -50.71 29.40 -0.02
CA ASP A 116 -50.83 28.04 0.49
C ASP A 116 -51.90 27.25 -0.31
N ASP A 117 -51.53 26.69 -1.46
CA ASP A 117 -52.34 25.69 -2.17
C ASP A 117 -52.10 24.29 -1.59
N GLY A 118 -52.45 24.15 -0.32
CA GLY A 118 -52.61 22.89 0.39
C GLY A 118 -53.82 22.12 -0.09
N PHE A 119 -53.82 21.66 -1.36
CA PHE A 119 -54.72 20.60 -1.83
C PHE A 119 -53.93 19.59 -2.66
N ALA A 120 -53.18 18.73 -1.97
CA ALA A 120 -52.79 17.44 -2.53
C ALA A 120 -54.08 16.64 -2.79
N MET A 121 -54.48 16.54 -4.06
CA MET A 121 -55.63 15.74 -4.48
C MET A 121 -55.45 14.29 -3.98
N PRO A 122 -56.38 13.73 -3.20
CA PRO A 122 -56.29 12.34 -2.74
C PRO A 122 -56.13 11.39 -3.93
N GLY A 123 -54.99 10.72 -4.02
CA GLY A 123 -54.68 9.74 -5.07
C GLY A 123 -53.59 10.13 -6.07
N VAL A 124 -53.06 11.36 -6.06
CA VAL A 124 -51.91 11.74 -6.90
C VAL A 124 -50.61 11.33 -6.21
N ARG A 125 -49.90 10.34 -6.77
CA ARG A 125 -48.58 9.89 -6.27
C ARG A 125 -47.51 10.91 -6.63
N ALA A 126 -46.72 11.33 -5.63
CA ALA A 126 -45.51 12.14 -5.84
C ALA A 126 -44.56 11.47 -6.86
N ALA A 127 -43.89 12.27 -7.69
CA ALA A 127 -43.05 11.77 -8.76
C ALA A 127 -41.89 10.90 -8.26
N GLY A 128 -41.28 11.26 -7.14
CA GLY A 128 -40.19 10.53 -6.49
C GLY A 128 -40.61 9.18 -5.92
N ALA A 129 -41.84 9.04 -5.43
CA ALA A 129 -42.36 7.75 -4.97
C ALA A 129 -42.33 6.71 -6.10
N ARG A 130 -42.68 7.11 -7.33
CA ARG A 130 -42.62 6.22 -8.51
C ARG A 130 -41.20 5.74 -8.79
N VAL A 131 -40.20 6.60 -8.62
CA VAL A 131 -38.78 6.25 -8.84
C VAL A 131 -38.31 5.24 -7.79
N LEU A 132 -38.70 5.42 -6.52
CA LEU A 132 -38.37 4.48 -5.45
C LEU A 132 -39.05 3.12 -5.65
N ASP A 133 -40.29 3.09 -6.13
CA ASP A 133 -40.97 1.84 -6.48
C ASP A 133 -40.27 1.10 -7.62
N LEU A 134 -39.82 1.84 -8.65
CA LEU A 134 -39.05 1.28 -9.75
C LEU A 134 -37.71 0.71 -9.26
N LEU A 135 -37.01 1.41 -8.35
CA LEU A 135 -35.78 0.93 -7.73
C LEU A 135 -36.00 -0.35 -6.94
N ALA A 136 -37.05 -0.40 -6.11
CA ALA A 136 -37.42 -1.58 -5.34
C ALA A 136 -37.88 -2.75 -6.22
N GLY A 137 -38.38 -2.47 -7.42
CA GLY A 137 -38.80 -3.45 -8.42
C GLY A 137 -37.70 -3.93 -9.36
N LEU A 138 -36.49 -3.38 -9.30
CA LEU A 138 -35.38 -3.84 -10.13
C LEU A 138 -34.98 -5.28 -9.75
N PRO A 139 -34.73 -6.16 -10.73
CA PRO A 139 -34.28 -7.51 -10.43
C PRO A 139 -32.87 -7.46 -9.83
N ALA A 140 -32.69 -8.11 -8.67
CA ALA A 140 -31.38 -8.29 -8.05
C ALA A 140 -30.41 -9.07 -8.96
N HIS A 141 -30.96 -9.92 -9.83
CA HIS A 141 -30.25 -10.67 -10.85
C HIS A 141 -30.96 -10.45 -12.19
N PRO A 142 -30.49 -9.51 -13.03
CA PRO A 142 -31.05 -9.31 -14.36
C PRO A 142 -30.82 -10.54 -15.25
N ASP A 143 -31.69 -10.77 -16.22
CA ASP A 143 -31.65 -11.96 -17.08
C ASP A 143 -30.40 -12.02 -17.97
N ASP A 144 -29.95 -13.23 -18.34
CA ASP A 144 -28.73 -13.44 -19.14
C ASP A 144 -28.73 -12.77 -20.53
N GLY A 145 -29.90 -12.38 -21.04
CA GLY A 145 -30.05 -11.62 -22.29
C GLY A 145 -30.06 -10.09 -22.11
N ASP A 146 -29.97 -9.61 -20.88
CA ASP A 146 -29.98 -8.19 -20.53
C ASP A 146 -28.56 -7.60 -20.63
N GLU A 147 -28.44 -6.44 -21.30
CA GLU A 147 -27.20 -5.67 -21.37
C GLU A 147 -26.66 -5.32 -19.97
N LEU A 148 -27.53 -5.05 -18.99
CA LEU A 148 -27.12 -4.81 -17.60
C LEU A 148 -26.50 -6.05 -16.97
N ALA A 149 -27.06 -7.24 -17.19
CA ALA A 149 -26.46 -8.49 -16.69
C ALA A 149 -25.08 -8.69 -17.30
N ALA A 150 -24.96 -8.53 -18.63
CA ALA A 150 -23.70 -8.66 -19.34
C ALA A 150 -22.63 -7.70 -18.81
N LEU A 151 -22.98 -6.42 -18.57
CA LEU A 151 -22.07 -5.43 -18.00
C LEU A 151 -21.69 -5.75 -16.55
N LEU A 152 -22.65 -6.14 -15.70
CA LEU A 152 -22.37 -6.49 -14.30
C LEU A 152 -21.44 -7.71 -14.20
N HIS A 153 -21.60 -8.70 -15.07
CA HIS A 153 -20.70 -9.85 -15.13
C HIS A 153 -19.33 -9.48 -15.71
N GLY A 154 -19.30 -8.75 -16.82
CA GLY A 154 -18.06 -8.31 -17.46
C GLY A 154 -17.19 -7.43 -16.58
N THR A 155 -17.81 -6.66 -15.68
CA THR A 155 -17.11 -5.75 -14.76
C THR A 155 -16.84 -6.33 -13.36
N GLY A 156 -17.24 -7.59 -13.11
CA GLY A 156 -17.08 -8.24 -11.81
C GLY A 156 -18.05 -7.75 -10.71
N LEU A 157 -19.05 -6.92 -11.06
CA LEU A 157 -19.97 -6.30 -10.10
C LEU A 157 -21.21 -7.15 -9.76
N ALA A 158 -21.48 -8.21 -10.53
CA ALA A 158 -22.67 -9.04 -10.39
C ALA A 158 -22.90 -9.58 -8.96
N ALA A 159 -21.83 -9.93 -8.25
CA ALA A 159 -21.94 -10.47 -6.88
C ALA A 159 -22.35 -9.40 -5.85
N GLY A 160 -21.85 -8.16 -6.01
CA GLY A 160 -22.13 -7.04 -5.09
C GLY A 160 -23.42 -6.27 -5.42
N PHE A 161 -23.90 -6.37 -6.66
CA PHE A 161 -25.05 -5.62 -7.15
C PHE A 161 -26.34 -5.81 -6.33
N PRO A 162 -26.76 -7.03 -5.93
CA PRO A 162 -27.95 -7.22 -5.09
C PRO A 162 -27.90 -6.43 -3.78
N ALA A 163 -26.77 -6.48 -3.08
CA ALA A 163 -26.58 -5.81 -1.80
C ALA A 163 -26.53 -4.28 -1.98
N ALA A 164 -25.90 -3.80 -3.05
CA ALA A 164 -25.87 -2.39 -3.41
C ALA A 164 -27.27 -1.82 -3.70
N LEU A 165 -28.07 -2.57 -4.45
CA LEU A 165 -29.46 -2.23 -4.77
C LEU A 165 -30.30 -2.16 -3.49
N GLU A 166 -30.24 -3.21 -2.67
CA GLU A 166 -30.99 -3.32 -1.42
C GLU A 166 -30.62 -2.21 -0.43
N SER A 167 -29.33 -1.98 -0.21
CA SER A 167 -28.82 -0.95 0.71
C SER A 167 -29.27 0.44 0.27
N THR A 168 -29.18 0.74 -1.02
CA THR A 168 -29.62 2.05 -1.57
C THR A 168 -31.13 2.22 -1.41
N ALA A 169 -31.92 1.22 -1.79
CA ALA A 169 -33.38 1.27 -1.71
C ALA A 169 -33.92 1.39 -0.29
N ARG A 170 -33.21 0.82 0.70
CA ARG A 170 -33.58 0.85 2.13
C ARG A 170 -33.00 2.05 2.89
N SER A 171 -32.21 2.90 2.23
CA SER A 171 -31.58 4.05 2.89
C SER A 171 -32.60 5.13 3.26
N ALA A 172 -32.37 5.78 4.40
CA ALA A 172 -33.19 6.92 4.83
C ALA A 172 -33.03 8.11 3.88
N GLU A 173 -31.84 8.23 3.28
CA GLU A 173 -31.48 9.22 2.28
C GLU A 173 -32.33 9.09 1.01
N ALA A 174 -32.46 7.87 0.46
CA ALA A 174 -33.32 7.62 -0.69
C ALA A 174 -34.77 7.95 -0.39
N ALA A 175 -35.28 7.54 0.78
CA ALA A 175 -36.65 7.83 1.20
C ALA A 175 -36.93 9.34 1.28
N ARG A 176 -36.07 10.09 1.98
CA ARG A 176 -36.22 11.55 2.13
C ARG A 176 -36.06 12.31 0.82
N ALA A 177 -35.11 11.90 -0.03
CA ALA A 177 -34.95 12.49 -1.36
C ALA A 177 -36.18 12.20 -2.25
N GLY A 178 -36.76 11.00 -2.14
CA GLY A 178 -38.00 10.64 -2.81
C GLY A 178 -39.22 11.43 -2.37
N GLU A 179 -39.35 11.73 -1.07
CA GLU A 179 -40.42 12.58 -0.53
C GLU A 179 -40.35 14.02 -1.07
N ARG A 180 -39.14 14.53 -1.31
CA ARG A 180 -38.91 15.90 -1.80
C ARG A 180 -39.04 16.04 -3.32
N ALA A 181 -38.93 14.95 -4.07
CA ALA A 181 -39.11 14.94 -5.51
C ALA A 181 -40.61 14.88 -5.86
N THR A 182 -41.28 16.03 -5.84
CA THR A 182 -42.72 16.13 -6.12
C THR A 182 -43.02 16.21 -7.61
N GLU A 183 -42.10 16.75 -8.41
CA GLU A 183 -42.26 17.00 -9.85
C GLU A 183 -41.36 16.10 -10.73
N ASP A 184 -41.73 15.94 -12.00
CA ASP A 184 -41.01 15.06 -12.95
C ASP A 184 -39.53 15.43 -13.17
N PRO A 185 -39.10 16.72 -13.25
CA PRO A 185 -37.68 17.05 -13.36
C PRO A 185 -36.87 16.57 -12.14
N GLN A 186 -37.45 16.69 -10.95
CA GLN A 186 -36.83 16.28 -9.68
C GLN A 186 -36.73 14.76 -9.59
N ALA A 187 -37.78 14.05 -10.04
CA ALA A 187 -37.79 12.59 -10.13
C ALA A 187 -36.72 12.06 -11.12
N ARG A 188 -36.46 12.76 -12.24
CA ARG A 188 -35.37 12.38 -13.16
C ARG A 188 -33.99 12.55 -12.51
N GLU A 189 -33.76 13.64 -11.78
CA GLU A 189 -32.50 13.84 -11.05
C GLU A 189 -32.31 12.81 -9.93
N LEU A 190 -33.38 12.48 -9.21
CA LEU A 190 -33.39 11.41 -8.22
C LEU A 190 -33.04 10.04 -8.85
N ALA A 191 -33.60 9.73 -10.02
CA ALA A 191 -33.29 8.49 -10.74
C ALA A 191 -31.80 8.37 -11.07
N THR A 192 -31.17 9.47 -11.54
CA THR A 192 -29.72 9.50 -11.81
C THR A 192 -28.89 9.34 -10.54
N ALA A 193 -29.25 10.02 -9.45
CA ALA A 193 -28.54 9.91 -8.18
C ALA A 193 -28.65 8.50 -7.56
N LEU A 194 -29.82 7.85 -7.65
CA LEU A 194 -30.01 6.47 -7.19
C LEU A 194 -29.20 5.49 -8.05
N ALA A 195 -29.18 5.67 -9.37
CA ALA A 195 -28.36 4.86 -10.27
C ALA A 195 -26.86 4.97 -9.93
N ARG A 196 -26.36 6.20 -9.74
CA ARG A 196 -24.97 6.46 -9.31
C ARG A 196 -24.66 5.85 -7.95
N ALA A 197 -25.57 5.96 -6.98
CA ALA A 197 -25.41 5.36 -5.67
C ALA A 197 -25.29 3.82 -5.72
N VAL A 198 -26.15 3.16 -6.50
CA VAL A 198 -26.09 1.70 -6.68
C VAL A 198 -24.79 1.29 -7.38
N THR A 199 -24.41 1.98 -8.46
CA THR A 199 -23.15 1.69 -9.17
C THR A 199 -21.93 1.91 -8.28
N ALA A 200 -21.89 3.01 -7.53
CA ALA A 200 -20.79 3.32 -6.60
C ALA A 200 -20.71 2.30 -5.46
N ALA A 201 -21.84 1.89 -4.87
CA ALA A 201 -21.87 0.87 -3.84
C ALA A 201 -21.40 -0.51 -4.34
N ALA A 202 -21.79 -0.90 -5.56
CA ALA A 202 -21.32 -2.13 -6.18
C ALA A 202 -19.80 -2.10 -6.44
N LEU A 203 -19.29 -0.99 -6.97
CA LEU A 203 -17.85 -0.78 -7.20
C LEU A 203 -17.05 -0.77 -5.89
N ALA A 204 -17.55 -0.06 -4.87
CA ALA A 204 -16.90 0.00 -3.56
C ALA A 204 -16.85 -1.38 -2.88
N SER A 205 -17.90 -2.19 -3.04
CA SER A 205 -17.93 -3.56 -2.53
C SER A 205 -16.97 -4.50 -3.26
N ALA A 206 -16.80 -4.34 -4.58
CA ALA A 206 -15.88 -5.16 -5.37
C ALA A 206 -14.40 -4.76 -5.16
N GLY A 207 -14.13 -3.48 -4.87
CA GLY A 207 -12.80 -3.01 -4.52
C GLY A 207 -11.77 -3.27 -5.63
N ALA A 208 -10.66 -3.93 -5.29
CA ALA A 208 -9.58 -4.24 -6.24
C ALA A 208 -9.97 -5.29 -7.30
N GLU A 209 -11.06 -6.02 -7.10
CA GLU A 209 -11.55 -7.05 -8.03
C GLU A 209 -12.50 -6.47 -9.10
N ALA A 210 -12.85 -5.18 -9.02
CA ALA A 210 -13.66 -4.51 -10.03
C ALA A 210 -12.85 -4.28 -11.31
N ASP A 211 -13.34 -4.82 -12.44
CA ASP A 211 -12.76 -4.60 -13.78
C ASP A 211 -13.69 -3.68 -14.58
N CYS A 212 -13.81 -2.43 -14.14
CA CYS A 212 -14.78 -1.48 -14.67
C CYS A 212 -14.12 -0.18 -15.10
N THR A 213 -14.18 0.12 -16.39
CA THR A 213 -13.73 1.41 -16.92
C THR A 213 -14.72 2.53 -16.60
N GLY A 214 -14.29 3.79 -16.73
CA GLY A 214 -15.18 4.95 -16.61
C GLY A 214 -16.37 4.88 -17.57
N ALA A 215 -16.14 4.45 -18.82
CA ALA A 215 -17.20 4.33 -19.82
C ALA A 215 -18.23 3.23 -19.48
N GLU A 216 -17.78 2.09 -18.95
CA GLU A 216 -18.69 1.00 -18.52
C GLU A 216 -19.47 1.38 -17.27
N ARG A 217 -18.82 2.04 -16.31
CA ARG A 217 -19.48 2.65 -15.14
C ARG A 217 -20.57 3.62 -15.57
N ASP A 218 -20.29 4.51 -16.52
CA ASP A 218 -21.26 5.49 -17.00
C ASP A 218 -22.41 4.81 -17.74
N ARG A 219 -22.11 3.74 -18.49
CA ARG A 219 -23.12 2.91 -19.15
C ARG A 219 -24.01 2.16 -18.13
N LEU A 220 -23.44 1.67 -17.02
CA LEU A 220 -24.22 1.09 -15.92
C LEU A 220 -25.18 2.13 -15.33
N VAL A 221 -24.69 3.34 -15.06
CA VAL A 221 -25.53 4.45 -14.55
C VAL A 221 -26.63 4.80 -15.53
N GLU A 222 -26.34 4.87 -16.83
CA GLU A 222 -27.32 5.15 -17.88
C GLU A 222 -28.44 4.08 -17.93
N LEU A 223 -28.04 2.81 -17.93
CA LEU A 223 -28.95 1.66 -17.96
C LEU A 223 -29.85 1.61 -16.73
N LEU A 224 -29.32 1.93 -15.55
CA LEU A 224 -30.11 1.99 -14.31
C LEU A 224 -31.03 3.21 -14.31
N THR A 225 -30.53 4.39 -14.68
CA THR A 225 -31.32 5.63 -14.76
C THR A 225 -32.52 5.46 -15.68
N THR A 226 -32.32 4.82 -16.83
CA THR A 226 -33.39 4.53 -17.81
C THR A 226 -34.48 3.64 -17.22
N ARG A 227 -34.11 2.57 -16.49
CA ARG A 227 -35.08 1.69 -15.81
C ARG A 227 -35.84 2.39 -14.68
N LEU A 228 -35.25 3.42 -14.08
CA LEU A 228 -35.86 4.25 -13.04
C LEU A 228 -36.75 5.38 -13.59
N GLY A 229 -36.99 5.42 -14.90
CA GLY A 229 -37.84 6.43 -15.55
C GLY A 229 -37.16 7.78 -15.77
N GLY A 230 -35.83 7.83 -15.65
CA GLY A 230 -35.01 8.98 -16.00
C GLY A 230 -34.67 9.05 -17.50
N ASP A 231 -34.18 10.20 -17.95
CA ASP A 231 -33.54 10.36 -19.26
C ASP A 231 -32.04 10.55 -19.03
N ALA A 232 -31.22 9.74 -19.69
CA ALA A 232 -29.75 9.75 -19.60
C ALA A 232 -29.11 11.12 -19.92
N ARG A 233 -29.88 12.03 -20.54
CA ARG A 233 -29.42 13.35 -20.98
C ARG A 233 -29.61 14.49 -19.98
N VAL A 234 -30.13 14.21 -18.78
CA VAL A 234 -30.25 15.24 -17.73
C VAL A 234 -29.15 15.01 -16.69
N PRO A 235 -28.04 15.78 -16.73
CA PRO A 235 -27.10 15.75 -15.61
C PRO A 235 -27.86 16.14 -14.35
N GLY A 236 -27.69 15.40 -13.26
CA GLY A 236 -28.14 15.79 -11.91
C GLY A 236 -27.38 17.02 -11.43
N ALA A 237 -27.58 18.14 -12.12
CA ALA A 237 -26.68 19.28 -12.17
C ALA A 237 -26.50 19.96 -10.81
N ARG A 238 -27.42 19.76 -9.86
CA ARG A 238 -27.34 20.36 -8.53
C ARG A 238 -26.55 19.49 -7.57
N ALA A 239 -26.89 18.21 -7.45
CA ALA A 239 -26.12 17.28 -6.62
C ALA A 239 -24.66 17.21 -7.10
N ALA A 240 -24.45 17.07 -8.42
CA ALA A 240 -23.13 17.10 -9.04
C ALA A 240 -22.41 18.43 -8.81
N ALA A 241 -23.07 19.60 -8.87
CA ALA A 241 -22.40 20.89 -8.60
C ALA A 241 -22.00 21.06 -7.12
N VAL A 242 -22.81 20.57 -6.18
CA VAL A 242 -22.47 20.60 -4.74
C VAL A 242 -21.32 19.64 -4.45
N LEU A 243 -21.39 18.42 -5.00
CA LEU A 243 -20.30 17.44 -4.88
C LEU A 243 -19.05 17.92 -5.57
N GLY A 244 -19.13 18.51 -6.77
CA GLY A 244 -18.01 19.10 -7.49
C GLY A 244 -17.30 20.15 -6.65
N ARG A 245 -18.01 21.04 -5.94
CA ARG A 245 -17.37 22.01 -5.02
C ARG A 245 -16.67 21.35 -3.83
N LEU A 246 -17.19 20.23 -3.32
CA LEU A 246 -16.59 19.46 -2.22
C LEU A 246 -15.39 18.63 -2.72
N ALA A 247 -15.53 17.97 -3.87
CA ALA A 247 -14.51 17.24 -4.60
C ALA A 247 -13.34 18.14 -4.99
N MET A 248 -13.61 19.38 -5.40
CA MET A 248 -12.61 20.41 -5.69
C MET A 248 -11.79 20.83 -4.45
N ARG A 249 -12.32 20.64 -3.23
CA ARG A 249 -11.54 20.79 -1.98
C ARG A 249 -10.80 19.52 -1.58
N VAL A 250 -11.21 18.38 -2.14
CA VAL A 250 -10.66 17.04 -1.90
C VAL A 250 -9.77 16.61 -3.08
N THR A 251 -9.52 17.48 -4.09
CA THR A 251 -8.83 17.11 -5.34
C THR A 251 -7.59 16.31 -5.03
N THR A 252 -7.71 15.01 -5.33
CA THR A 252 -6.72 14.04 -4.94
C THR A 252 -5.54 14.10 -5.88
N GLN A 253 -5.62 14.69 -7.09
CA GLN A 253 -4.51 14.62 -8.03
C GLN A 253 -3.24 15.37 -7.59
N PRO A 254 -3.29 16.63 -7.10
CA PRO A 254 -2.10 17.28 -6.51
C PRO A 254 -1.63 16.56 -5.24
N LEU A 255 -2.57 16.07 -4.42
CA LEU A 255 -2.26 15.33 -3.20
C LEU A 255 -1.67 13.95 -3.50
N LEU A 256 -2.16 13.22 -4.50
CA LEU A 256 -1.70 11.92 -5.01
C LEU A 256 -0.36 12.10 -5.70
N ASN A 257 -0.10 13.20 -6.40
CA ASN A 257 1.22 13.53 -6.95
C ASN A 257 2.22 13.84 -5.84
N ALA A 258 1.79 14.56 -4.78
CA ALA A 258 2.61 14.79 -3.58
C ALA A 258 2.82 13.52 -2.76
N TRP A 259 1.79 12.66 -2.67
CA TRP A 259 1.79 11.41 -1.92
C TRP A 259 2.60 10.35 -2.66
N ARG A 260 2.47 10.24 -3.99
CA ARG A 260 3.37 9.50 -4.89
C ARG A 260 4.80 10.01 -4.73
N GLY A 261 5.03 11.32 -4.71
CA GLY A 261 6.33 11.88 -4.36
C GLY A 261 6.87 11.38 -3.02
N SER A 262 6.05 11.39 -1.96
CA SER A 262 6.45 10.92 -0.62
C SER A 262 6.59 9.40 -0.48
N LEU A 263 5.80 8.61 -1.22
CA LEU A 263 5.87 7.15 -1.25
C LEU A 263 7.06 6.71 -2.11
N THR A 264 7.28 7.34 -3.26
CA THR A 264 8.39 7.09 -4.19
C THR A 264 9.74 7.59 -3.67
N VAL A 265 9.76 8.56 -2.74
CA VAL A 265 11.00 9.06 -2.13
C VAL A 265 11.18 8.54 -0.69
N GLY A 266 10.10 8.21 0.02
CA GLY A 266 10.11 7.81 1.43
C GLY A 266 10.00 6.30 1.70
N ALA A 267 9.24 5.54 0.89
CA ALA A 267 9.10 4.07 1.03
C ALA A 267 9.96 3.29 0.01
N THR A 268 10.31 3.91 -1.12
CA THR A 268 11.10 3.30 -2.20
C THR A 268 12.59 3.05 -1.92
N PRO A 269 13.31 3.73 -1.00
CA PRO A 269 14.73 3.43 -0.81
C PRO A 269 14.97 1.96 -0.38
N ALA A 270 14.20 1.45 0.58
CA ALA A 270 14.38 0.08 1.09
C ALA A 270 13.98 -0.99 0.06
N LEU A 271 12.81 -0.85 -0.57
CA LEU A 271 12.37 -1.76 -1.63
C LEU A 271 13.28 -1.67 -2.86
N GLY A 272 13.69 -0.45 -3.24
CA GLY A 272 14.61 -0.20 -4.33
C GLY A 272 15.99 -0.80 -4.08
N ASP A 273 16.50 -0.73 -2.86
CA ASP A 273 17.75 -1.38 -2.45
C ASP A 273 17.67 -2.89 -2.61
N ILE A 274 16.58 -3.51 -2.15
CA ILE A 274 16.34 -4.95 -2.30
C ILE A 274 16.31 -5.31 -3.80
N LEU A 275 15.49 -4.63 -4.60
CA LEU A 275 15.38 -4.91 -6.04
C LEU A 275 16.72 -4.71 -6.77
N ARG A 276 17.45 -3.64 -6.45
CA ARG A 276 18.77 -3.37 -7.02
C ARG A 276 19.78 -4.42 -6.61
N TYR A 277 19.79 -4.83 -5.34
CA TYR A 277 20.64 -5.91 -4.85
C TYR A 277 20.33 -7.23 -5.55
N GLN A 278 19.06 -7.60 -5.66
CA GLN A 278 18.66 -8.83 -6.36
C GLN A 278 19.10 -8.81 -7.83
N ALA A 279 18.98 -7.67 -8.50
CA ALA A 279 19.36 -7.54 -9.91
C ALA A 279 20.87 -7.37 -10.16
N ARG A 280 21.61 -6.76 -9.22
CA ARG A 280 22.99 -6.25 -9.42
C ARG A 280 23.90 -6.41 -8.20
N GLY A 281 23.57 -7.25 -7.23
CA GLY A 281 24.21 -7.32 -5.91
C GLY A 281 25.64 -7.88 -5.88
N HIS A 282 26.19 -8.31 -7.01
CA HIS A 282 27.55 -8.85 -7.09
C HIS A 282 28.61 -7.88 -6.54
N ASP A 283 28.57 -6.60 -6.96
CA ASP A 283 29.52 -5.59 -6.51
C ASP A 283 29.45 -5.35 -4.98
N LEU A 284 28.24 -5.43 -4.41
CA LEU A 284 28.07 -5.33 -2.95
C LEU A 284 28.71 -6.54 -2.27
N ARG A 285 28.48 -7.75 -2.77
CA ARG A 285 29.08 -8.96 -2.22
C ARG A 285 30.60 -8.94 -2.31
N ASP A 286 31.17 -8.49 -3.43
CA ASP A 286 32.63 -8.35 -3.58
C ASP A 286 33.21 -7.32 -2.61
N PHE A 287 32.50 -6.20 -2.42
CA PHE A 287 32.88 -5.20 -1.43
C PHE A 287 32.83 -5.76 0.00
N LEU A 288 31.76 -6.46 0.36
CA LEU A 288 31.62 -7.11 1.66
C LEU A 288 32.73 -8.15 1.87
N HIS A 289 33.01 -8.99 0.86
CA HIS A 289 34.07 -9.98 0.89
C HIS A 289 35.42 -9.33 1.22
N ALA A 290 35.80 -8.28 0.48
CA ALA A 290 37.04 -7.55 0.72
C ALA A 290 37.11 -6.92 2.12
N ARG A 291 35.98 -6.44 2.67
CA ARG A 291 35.92 -5.87 4.03
C ARG A 291 36.00 -6.92 5.13
N ILE A 292 35.52 -8.14 4.87
CA ILE A 292 35.65 -9.26 5.80
C ILE A 292 37.10 -9.73 5.83
N THR A 293 37.69 -10.00 4.67
CA THR A 293 39.02 -10.62 4.54
C THR A 293 40.21 -9.68 4.78
N ALA A 294 39.99 -8.36 4.81
CA ALA A 294 41.05 -7.39 5.12
C ALA A 294 41.64 -7.52 6.53
N ASP A 295 40.90 -8.13 7.47
CA ASP A 295 41.37 -8.41 8.82
C ASP A 295 41.02 -9.86 9.18
N PRO A 296 41.89 -10.83 8.84
CA PRO A 296 41.62 -12.26 8.94
C PRO A 296 41.76 -12.74 10.40
N GLY A 297 40.77 -12.37 11.22
CA GLY A 297 40.54 -12.91 12.56
C GLY A 297 39.15 -13.56 12.67
N PRO A 298 38.88 -14.31 13.74
CA PRO A 298 37.54 -14.82 14.02
C PRO A 298 36.52 -13.67 14.05
N THR A 299 35.60 -13.69 13.09
CA THR A 299 34.67 -12.61 12.80
C THR A 299 33.23 -13.11 12.91
N VAL A 300 32.45 -12.41 13.71
CA VAL A 300 30.99 -12.52 13.79
C VAL A 300 30.38 -11.51 12.82
N LEU A 301 29.67 -12.01 11.82
CA LEU A 301 29.01 -11.20 10.81
C LEU A 301 27.57 -10.94 11.24
N ILE A 302 27.18 -9.67 11.38
CA ILE A 302 25.83 -9.31 11.79
C ILE A 302 25.13 -8.59 10.63
N GLY A 303 24.14 -9.24 10.03
CA GLY A 303 23.34 -8.69 8.93
C GLY A 303 21.94 -8.32 9.38
N HIS A 304 21.59 -7.03 9.26
CA HIS A 304 20.22 -6.55 9.48
C HIS A 304 19.48 -6.48 8.14
N SER A 305 18.23 -6.96 8.06
CA SER A 305 17.40 -6.85 6.84
C SER A 305 18.17 -7.28 5.57
N LEU A 306 18.27 -6.45 4.52
CA LEU A 306 19.04 -6.76 3.29
C LEU A 306 20.51 -7.10 3.54
N GLY A 307 21.13 -6.57 4.61
CA GLY A 307 22.50 -6.89 4.98
C GLY A 307 22.63 -8.36 5.35
N GLY A 308 21.58 -8.94 5.94
CA GLY A 308 21.45 -10.39 6.14
C GLY A 308 21.40 -11.16 4.84
N ILE A 309 20.60 -10.70 3.87
CA ILE A 309 20.52 -11.32 2.53
C ILE A 309 21.90 -11.30 1.86
N ALA A 310 22.55 -10.15 1.83
CA ALA A 310 23.85 -9.98 1.19
C ALA A 310 24.93 -10.87 1.80
N LEU A 311 24.92 -11.04 3.13
CA LEU A 311 25.85 -11.93 3.82
C LEU A 311 25.54 -13.41 3.58
N VAL A 312 24.27 -13.83 3.63
CA VAL A 312 23.89 -15.22 3.31
C VAL A 312 24.31 -15.56 1.89
N ASP A 313 23.98 -14.72 0.92
CA ASP A 313 24.36 -14.96 -0.48
C ASP A 313 25.87 -15.04 -0.66
N LEU A 314 26.61 -14.08 -0.09
CA LEU A 314 28.06 -14.05 -0.17
C LEU A 314 28.68 -15.34 0.38
N LEU A 315 28.30 -15.73 1.60
CA LEU A 315 28.86 -16.88 2.29
C LEU A 315 28.50 -18.19 1.58
N ALA A 316 27.26 -18.33 1.12
CA ALA A 316 26.81 -19.52 0.40
C ALA A 316 27.49 -19.64 -0.97
N LEU A 317 27.58 -18.55 -1.76
CA LEU A 317 28.28 -18.57 -3.04
C LEU A 317 29.77 -18.90 -2.89
N ALA A 318 30.44 -18.32 -1.89
CA ALA A 318 31.85 -18.57 -1.62
C ALA A 318 32.10 -20.03 -1.21
N ALA A 319 31.31 -20.54 -0.26
CA ALA A 319 31.38 -21.94 0.16
C ALA A 319 31.05 -22.92 -0.97
N ALA A 320 30.07 -22.63 -1.83
CA ALA A 320 29.70 -23.47 -2.96
C ALA A 320 30.83 -23.59 -4.02
N ARG A 321 31.70 -22.59 -4.12
CA ARG A 321 32.92 -22.63 -4.96
C ARG A 321 34.10 -23.36 -4.31
N GLY A 322 33.96 -23.83 -3.07
CA GLY A 322 35.06 -24.41 -2.29
C GLY A 322 36.00 -23.37 -1.70
N GLU A 323 35.59 -22.10 -1.66
CA GLU A 323 36.37 -20.96 -1.17
C GLU A 323 35.63 -20.27 -0.02
N PRO A 324 35.36 -20.94 1.12
CA PRO A 324 34.64 -20.33 2.23
C PRO A 324 35.36 -19.08 2.72
N VAL A 325 34.60 -18.03 3.06
CA VAL A 325 35.16 -16.73 3.45
C VAL A 325 35.99 -16.89 4.74
N PRO A 326 37.32 -16.66 4.69
CA PRO A 326 38.17 -16.87 5.86
C PRO A 326 37.75 -16.00 7.06
N GLY A 327 37.75 -16.60 8.25
CA GLY A 327 37.44 -15.91 9.50
C GLY A 327 35.95 -15.73 9.78
N ALA A 328 35.03 -16.02 8.85
CA ALA A 328 33.59 -15.97 9.11
C ALA A 328 33.16 -17.16 10.00
N GLY A 329 33.16 -16.97 11.32
CA GLY A 329 32.86 -18.04 12.29
C GLY A 329 31.38 -18.18 12.63
N LEU A 330 30.66 -17.06 12.65
CA LEU A 330 29.24 -16.99 12.98
C LEU A 330 28.56 -15.92 12.13
N LEU A 331 27.43 -16.29 11.51
CA LEU A 331 26.48 -15.37 10.89
C LEU A 331 25.32 -15.13 11.85
N VAL A 332 25.03 -13.87 12.13
CA VAL A 332 23.82 -13.43 12.85
C VAL A 332 22.97 -12.61 11.88
N THR A 333 21.80 -13.12 11.51
CA THR A 333 20.81 -12.31 10.78
C THR A 333 19.77 -11.77 11.74
N VAL A 334 19.38 -10.51 11.57
CA VAL A 334 18.37 -9.85 12.41
C VAL A 334 17.32 -9.23 11.50
N GLY A 335 16.06 -9.60 11.66
CA GLY A 335 14.97 -9.08 10.82
C GLY A 335 15.22 -9.27 9.32
N SER A 336 15.80 -10.42 8.92
CA SER A 336 16.27 -10.67 7.55
C SER A 336 15.23 -11.38 6.70
N GLN A 337 15.20 -11.05 5.41
CA GLN A 337 14.32 -11.66 4.40
C GLN A 337 14.97 -12.88 3.74
N ALA A 338 16.22 -13.23 4.09
CA ALA A 338 16.97 -14.29 3.42
C ALA A 338 16.25 -15.65 3.37
N PRO A 339 15.62 -16.16 4.45
CA PRO A 339 14.89 -17.42 4.39
C PRO A 339 13.69 -17.39 3.43
N PHE A 340 12.95 -16.29 3.40
CA PHE A 340 11.81 -16.12 2.51
C PHE A 340 12.24 -16.00 1.04
N LEU A 341 13.34 -15.28 0.77
CA LEU A 341 13.90 -15.24 -0.58
C LEU A 341 14.41 -16.62 -1.03
N TYR A 342 14.95 -17.44 -0.13
CA TYR A 342 15.29 -18.83 -0.45
C TYR A 342 14.03 -19.64 -0.81
N GLU A 343 12.97 -19.53 -0.02
CA GLU A 343 11.70 -20.23 -0.26
C GLU A 343 11.06 -19.84 -1.61
N LEU A 344 11.15 -18.57 -1.99
CA LEU A 344 10.66 -18.07 -3.28
C LEU A 344 11.57 -18.40 -4.48
N GLY A 345 12.77 -18.94 -4.26
CA GLY A 345 13.80 -19.09 -5.31
C GLY A 345 14.34 -17.76 -5.82
N ALA A 346 14.32 -16.74 -4.97
CA ALA A 346 14.86 -15.42 -5.25
C ALA A 346 16.28 -15.24 -4.67
N LEU A 347 16.70 -16.02 -3.68
CA LEU A 347 18.04 -15.91 -3.11
C LEU A 347 19.10 -16.21 -4.17
N THR A 348 20.08 -15.32 -4.36
CA THR A 348 21.04 -15.46 -5.49
C THR A 348 21.88 -16.73 -5.38
N ALA A 349 22.20 -17.14 -4.15
CA ALA A 349 23.14 -18.22 -3.89
C ALA A 349 22.53 -19.62 -3.91
N LEU A 350 21.23 -19.74 -3.64
CA LEU A 350 20.60 -21.02 -3.31
C LEU A 350 19.19 -21.11 -3.91
N GLU A 351 18.95 -22.20 -4.62
CA GLU A 351 17.63 -22.60 -5.09
C GLU A 351 16.82 -23.28 -3.99
N PRO A 352 15.47 -23.25 -4.05
CA PRO A 352 14.62 -23.96 -3.09
C PRO A 352 14.96 -25.46 -3.05
N GLY A 353 15.10 -26.01 -1.85
CA GLY A 353 15.50 -27.40 -1.62
C GLY A 353 17.01 -27.65 -1.61
N ALA A 354 17.85 -26.68 -2.00
CA ALA A 354 19.29 -26.79 -1.84
C ALA A 354 19.70 -26.76 -0.35
N LYS A 355 20.66 -27.60 0.04
CA LYS A 355 21.26 -27.56 1.38
C LYS A 355 22.28 -26.44 1.48
N LEU A 356 22.54 -25.96 2.70
CA LEU A 356 23.66 -25.04 2.93
C LEU A 356 24.99 -25.72 2.55
N PRO A 357 25.83 -25.09 1.71
CA PRO A 357 27.06 -25.69 1.22
C PRO A 357 28.06 -25.97 2.36
N HIS A 358 28.95 -26.93 2.13
CA HIS A 358 30.05 -27.20 3.06
C HIS A 358 30.93 -25.95 3.21
N GLY A 359 31.23 -25.55 4.44
CA GLY A 359 31.97 -24.32 4.73
C GLY A 359 31.11 -23.07 4.97
N PHE A 360 29.77 -23.15 4.82
CA PHE A 360 28.87 -22.12 5.34
C PHE A 360 28.91 -22.12 6.88
N PRO A 361 29.01 -20.94 7.55
CA PRO A 361 29.21 -20.86 9.00
C PRO A 361 27.97 -21.25 9.80
N ARG A 362 28.10 -21.34 11.14
CA ARG A 362 26.93 -21.36 12.03
C ARG A 362 26.10 -20.10 11.80
N TRP A 363 24.79 -20.24 11.87
CA TRP A 363 23.82 -19.21 11.54
C TRP A 363 22.77 -19.06 12.65
N LEU A 364 22.87 -17.98 13.40
CA LEU A 364 21.83 -17.50 14.30
C LEU A 364 20.89 -16.56 13.54
N ASN A 365 19.62 -16.94 13.36
CA ASN A 365 18.60 -16.09 12.77
C ASN A 365 17.68 -15.52 13.86
N VAL A 366 17.62 -14.20 13.97
CA VAL A 366 16.81 -13.50 14.97
C VAL A 366 15.61 -12.83 14.29
N TYR A 367 14.42 -13.10 14.82
CA TYR A 367 13.15 -12.63 14.26
C TYR A 367 12.23 -12.06 15.36
N ASP A 368 11.22 -11.28 14.95
CA ASP A 368 10.13 -10.80 15.81
C ASP A 368 8.83 -11.06 15.06
N ARG A 369 7.85 -11.70 15.70
CA ARG A 369 6.57 -12.04 15.05
C ARG A 369 5.78 -10.81 14.60
N GLN A 370 6.03 -9.65 15.18
CA GLN A 370 5.42 -8.38 14.75
C GLN A 370 6.18 -7.72 13.61
N ASP A 371 7.41 -8.17 13.32
CA ASP A 371 8.18 -7.72 12.17
C ASP A 371 7.84 -8.57 10.95
N VAL A 372 6.97 -8.01 10.10
CA VAL A 372 6.49 -8.65 8.86
C VAL A 372 7.60 -8.84 7.81
N LEU A 373 8.80 -8.32 8.05
CA LEU A 373 9.97 -8.51 7.20
C LEU A 373 10.98 -9.50 7.80
N SER A 374 10.68 -10.15 8.91
CA SER A 374 11.50 -11.19 9.53
C SER A 374 10.91 -12.58 9.31
N TYR A 375 11.76 -13.54 8.97
CA TYR A 375 11.34 -14.89 8.59
C TYR A 375 12.20 -15.95 9.27
N LEU A 376 11.66 -17.16 9.45
CA LEU A 376 12.32 -18.30 10.07
C LEU A 376 13.26 -19.00 9.08
N ALA A 377 14.49 -19.31 9.50
CA ALA A 377 15.48 -20.02 8.69
C ALA A 377 15.40 -21.55 8.86
N GLY A 378 15.20 -22.03 10.09
CA GLY A 378 15.21 -23.45 10.42
C GLY A 378 14.21 -24.30 9.61
N PRO A 379 12.95 -23.88 9.43
CA PRO A 379 11.97 -24.65 8.64
C PRO A 379 12.35 -24.84 7.17
N VAL A 380 13.09 -23.90 6.58
CA VAL A 380 13.52 -23.98 5.18
C VAL A 380 14.88 -24.65 5.00
N PHE A 381 15.62 -24.90 6.09
CA PHE A 381 16.85 -25.70 6.12
C PHE A 381 16.72 -26.88 7.11
N PRO A 382 15.83 -27.84 6.85
CA PRO A 382 15.49 -28.88 7.83
C PRO A 382 16.68 -29.79 8.16
N GLY A 383 16.95 -29.94 9.45
CA GLY A 383 18.00 -30.83 9.96
C GLY A 383 19.43 -30.28 9.83
N ASP A 384 19.61 -29.03 9.42
CA ASP A 384 20.94 -28.40 9.41
C ASP A 384 21.25 -27.80 10.80
N GLU A 385 22.11 -28.47 11.56
CA GLU A 385 22.49 -28.09 12.92
C GLU A 385 23.21 -26.73 13.02
N ARG A 386 23.65 -26.18 11.88
CA ARG A 386 24.26 -24.84 11.84
C ARG A 386 23.22 -23.75 12.03
N VAL A 387 21.95 -23.99 11.69
CA VAL A 387 20.90 -22.97 11.69
C VAL A 387 20.14 -23.00 13.02
N THR A 388 19.95 -21.84 13.63
CA THR A 388 19.10 -21.71 14.81
C THR A 388 18.29 -20.43 14.77
N ASP A 389 16.97 -20.54 14.92
CA ASP A 389 16.07 -19.40 15.05
C ASP A 389 15.93 -18.94 16.51
N HIS A 390 15.87 -17.64 16.73
CA HIS A 390 15.60 -17.03 18.03
C HIS A 390 14.58 -15.89 17.91
N GLU A 391 13.48 -16.03 18.66
CA GLU A 391 12.45 -15.00 18.74
C GLU A 391 12.85 -13.90 19.75
N VAL A 392 12.71 -12.65 19.33
CA VAL A 392 12.77 -11.48 20.20
C VAL A 392 11.44 -10.76 20.09
N GLY A 393 10.84 -10.40 21.23
CA GLY A 393 9.58 -9.66 21.28
C GLY A 393 9.81 -8.19 21.62
N SER A 394 9.85 -7.31 20.63
CA SER A 394 9.98 -5.86 20.84
C SER A 394 8.74 -5.20 21.44
N ARG A 395 7.58 -5.88 21.37
CA ARG A 395 6.25 -5.38 21.76
C ARG A 395 5.87 -4.08 21.04
N GLN A 396 6.31 -3.92 19.80
CA GLN A 396 6.02 -2.78 18.93
C GLN A 396 5.36 -3.26 17.64
N PRO A 397 4.35 -2.55 17.11
CA PRO A 397 3.81 -2.88 15.79
C PRO A 397 4.82 -2.53 14.68
N PHE A 398 4.66 -3.17 13.52
CA PHE A 398 5.37 -2.76 12.30
C PHE A 398 5.00 -1.31 11.91
N PRO A 399 5.96 -0.48 11.45
CA PRO A 399 7.37 -0.78 11.16
C PRO A 399 8.34 -0.62 12.35
N ALA A 400 7.87 -0.20 13.53
CA ALA A 400 8.75 0.16 14.65
C ALA A 400 9.54 -1.04 15.20
N CYS A 401 8.95 -2.23 15.25
CA CYS A 401 9.62 -3.48 15.64
C CYS A 401 10.89 -3.78 14.85
N HIS A 402 10.90 -3.48 13.54
CA HIS A 402 11.99 -3.83 12.62
C HIS A 402 13.33 -3.16 12.97
N SER A 403 13.29 -2.00 13.63
CA SER A 403 14.48 -1.29 14.15
C SER A 403 14.67 -1.47 15.66
N ALA A 404 13.69 -2.07 16.35
CA ALA A 404 13.68 -2.16 17.81
C ALA A 404 14.59 -3.26 18.36
N TYR A 405 15.02 -4.23 17.54
CA TYR A 405 15.94 -5.32 17.92
C TYR A 405 17.16 -4.82 18.71
N TRP A 406 17.76 -3.73 18.24
CA TRP A 406 19.00 -3.16 18.80
C TRP A 406 18.85 -2.55 20.18
N LYS A 407 17.63 -2.43 20.68
CA LYS A 407 17.32 -1.99 22.05
C LYS A 407 16.97 -3.15 22.98
N GLN A 408 16.93 -4.38 22.48
CA GLN A 408 16.56 -5.56 23.26
C GLN A 408 17.81 -6.21 23.83
N ASP A 409 17.89 -6.33 25.15
CA ASP A 409 19.02 -7.03 25.78
C ASP A 409 19.06 -8.51 25.42
N SER A 410 17.91 -9.14 25.19
CA SER A 410 17.79 -10.54 24.76
C SER A 410 18.50 -10.84 23.43
N LEU A 411 18.55 -9.87 22.50
CA LEU A 411 19.33 -10.01 21.27
C LEU A 411 20.81 -10.24 21.59
N TYR A 412 21.36 -9.38 22.45
CA TYR A 412 22.79 -9.40 22.75
C TYR A 412 23.18 -10.57 23.66
N GLU A 413 22.32 -10.96 24.60
CA GLU A 413 22.47 -12.20 25.38
C GLU A 413 22.52 -13.42 24.46
N ARG A 414 21.65 -13.47 23.45
CA ARG A 414 21.67 -14.59 22.50
C ARG A 414 22.90 -14.59 21.59
N ILE A 415 23.37 -13.42 21.17
CA ILE A 415 24.63 -13.30 20.42
C ILE A 415 25.79 -13.83 21.27
N GLU A 416 25.87 -13.48 22.54
CA GLU A 416 26.89 -13.97 23.48
C GLU A 416 26.87 -15.49 23.62
N GLN A 417 25.68 -16.07 23.81
CA GLN A 417 25.54 -17.52 23.83
C GLN A 417 26.02 -18.16 22.52
N ALA A 418 25.62 -17.61 21.37
CA ALA A 418 25.99 -18.18 20.06
C ALA A 418 27.50 -18.07 19.78
N VAL A 419 28.15 -16.98 20.23
CA VAL A 419 29.62 -16.81 20.16
C VAL A 419 30.33 -17.86 21.00
N ALA A 420 29.87 -18.11 22.23
CA ALA A 420 30.43 -19.14 23.10
C ALA A 420 30.26 -20.56 22.50
N GLU A 421 29.07 -20.88 21.98
CA GLU A 421 28.79 -22.15 21.31
C GLU A 421 29.60 -22.34 20.01
N ALA A 422 30.01 -21.25 19.36
CA ALA A 422 30.84 -21.29 18.16
C ALA A 422 32.35 -21.32 18.48
N GLU A 423 32.72 -21.32 19.77
CA GLU A 423 34.11 -21.31 20.25
C GLU A 423 34.95 -20.16 19.66
N ILE A 424 34.31 -18.99 19.47
CA ILE A 424 34.95 -17.80 18.91
C ILE A 424 35.59 -16.98 20.05
N GLY A 425 36.93 -16.88 20.07
CA GLY A 425 37.74 -16.12 21.05
C GLY A 425 38.36 -14.82 20.54
#